data_AF-A0A537ZXR8-F1
#
_entry.id   AF-A0A537ZXR8-F1
#
_cell.length_a   1.000
_cell.length_b   1.000
_cell.length_c   1.000
_cell.angle_alpha   90.00
_cell.angle_beta   90.00
_cell.angle_gamma   90.00
#
_symmetry.space_group_name_H-M   'P 1'
#
loop_
_entity.id
_entity.type
_entity.pdbx_description
1 polymer ?
#
loop_
_entity_poly.entity_id
_entity_poly.type
_entity_poly.pdbx_seq_one_letter_code
_entity_poly.pdbx_strand_id
1 'polypeptide(L)'
;MEENGSVFRVAYYEAGDRRLARAGATLSRRIEKGNGIWRLELPRLGGESLELEQAGDPGTPPERIVDAIPAFLRGSEPEPVVRLQVARDDADLRAGVLEGLQAGELGTSDGAVDDSLASSRDGDAFPLDPIWRLRVVLERQYAQMLRHDPGVRLDLDPEDVHRMRVAVRRTRAVLRAARPLLDPEWSEPLRSELKWLGGSLGPRRDLDVLIERMRKEIAGLDPPELQAAGQLVALLRKERDHAQDVAVEALSSARYFRLLDEVESATRGPRVRRSQISLRWLARREFKRLRKKAQRLSWASTDAELHRARILCKRTRYAVELAEPEMGKHARRVAERAASLQDVLGEHQDAIVAEARLREVLARAPGSGAAFAAGRLVERERARRTAARAALPKAWRKLDRAADRAWS
;
A
#
# COMPACT_ATOMS: atom_id res chain seq x y z
N MET A 1 -44.41 -21.80 -27.12
CA MET A 1 -43.73 -20.62 -26.56
C MET A 1 -43.68 -20.87 -25.07
N GLU A 2 -42.58 -21.43 -24.58
CA GLU A 2 -42.32 -21.54 -23.15
C GLU A 2 -41.67 -20.22 -22.72
N GLU A 3 -42.43 -19.37 -22.03
CA GLU A 3 -41.92 -18.20 -21.30
C GLU A 3 -41.01 -18.71 -20.18
N ASN A 4 -39.69 -18.68 -20.43
CA ASN A 4 -38.71 -19.25 -19.51
C ASN A 4 -38.25 -18.15 -18.54
N GLY A 5 -39.16 -17.70 -17.67
CA GLY A 5 -38.84 -16.82 -16.56
C GLY A 5 -37.90 -17.54 -15.58
N SER A 6 -36.63 -17.13 -15.52
CA SER A 6 -35.65 -17.78 -14.65
C SER A 6 -35.72 -17.17 -13.25
N VAL A 7 -36.11 -18.00 -12.26
CA VAL A 7 -36.11 -17.63 -10.85
C VAL A 7 -34.85 -18.15 -10.19
N PHE A 8 -34.06 -17.27 -9.59
CA PHE A 8 -32.83 -17.65 -8.87
C PHE A 8 -32.78 -17.03 -7.47
N ARG A 9 -32.05 -17.69 -6.56
CA ARG A 9 -31.85 -17.23 -5.18
C ARG A 9 -30.46 -16.66 -5.01
N VAL A 10 -30.35 -15.50 -4.38
CA VAL A 10 -29.08 -14.84 -4.05
C VAL A 10 -28.98 -14.65 -2.54
N ALA A 11 -27.85 -15.01 -1.95
CA ALA A 11 -27.52 -14.72 -0.56
C ALA A 11 -26.34 -13.75 -0.50
N TYR A 12 -26.45 -12.70 0.32
CA TYR A 12 -25.37 -11.76 0.61
C TYR A 12 -24.78 -12.06 1.97
N TYR A 13 -23.46 -11.97 2.04
CA TYR A 13 -22.66 -12.36 3.20
C TYR A 13 -21.93 -11.17 3.79
N GLU A 14 -21.77 -11.19 5.11
CA GLU A 14 -21.13 -10.13 5.86
C GLU A 14 -20.26 -10.70 6.98
N ALA A 15 -19.25 -9.94 7.41
CA ALA A 15 -18.52 -10.21 8.64
C ALA A 15 -19.33 -9.68 9.84
N GLY A 16 -19.23 -10.30 11.02
CA GLY A 16 -20.09 -9.97 12.17
C GLY A 16 -20.17 -8.48 12.55
N ASP A 17 -19.16 -7.66 12.28
CA ASP A 17 -19.14 -6.22 12.54
C ASP A 17 -19.40 -5.34 11.29
N ARG A 18 -19.99 -5.91 10.24
CA ARG A 18 -20.29 -5.27 8.95
C ARG A 18 -19.07 -4.72 8.20
N ARG A 19 -17.92 -5.40 8.34
CA ARG A 19 -16.64 -4.92 7.80
C ARG A 19 -16.55 -5.00 6.28
N LEU A 20 -17.23 -5.93 5.61
CA LEU A 20 -17.27 -5.99 4.15
C LEU A 20 -17.99 -4.75 3.60
N ALA A 21 -19.22 -4.49 4.06
CA ALA A 21 -19.99 -3.30 3.66
C ALA A 21 -19.25 -1.99 3.96
N ARG A 22 -18.65 -1.82 5.15
CA ARG A 22 -17.87 -0.61 5.47
C ARG A 22 -16.64 -0.42 4.58
N ALA A 23 -16.12 -1.50 4.02
CA ALA A 23 -15.01 -1.44 3.09
C ALA A 23 -15.45 -1.34 1.61
N GLY A 24 -16.77 -1.27 1.35
CA GLY A 24 -17.36 -1.29 0.02
C GLY A 24 -17.20 -2.63 -0.70
N ALA A 25 -16.99 -3.71 0.04
CA ALA A 25 -16.84 -5.06 -0.48
C ALA A 25 -18.17 -5.82 -0.41
N THR A 26 -18.48 -6.60 -1.44
CA THR A 26 -19.70 -7.40 -1.51
C THR A 26 -19.34 -8.86 -1.74
N LEU A 27 -19.80 -9.74 -0.84
CA LEU A 27 -19.74 -11.19 -1.04
C LEU A 27 -21.16 -11.72 -1.23
N SER A 28 -21.38 -12.42 -2.33
CA SER A 28 -22.69 -12.99 -2.65
C SER A 28 -22.57 -14.40 -3.22
N ARG A 29 -23.65 -15.16 -3.07
CA ARG A 29 -23.81 -16.49 -3.65
C ARG A 29 -25.14 -16.57 -4.38
N ARG A 30 -25.11 -16.89 -5.67
CA ARG A 30 -26.29 -17.23 -6.46
C ARG A 30 -26.38 -18.75 -6.64
N ILE A 31 -27.57 -19.33 -6.47
CA ILE A 31 -27.78 -20.76 -6.75
C ILE A 31 -28.30 -20.92 -8.18
N GLU A 32 -27.58 -21.67 -9.01
CA GLU A 32 -27.97 -22.02 -10.37
C GLU A 32 -27.83 -23.52 -10.60
N LYS A 33 -28.91 -24.19 -11.03
CA LYS A 33 -28.92 -25.62 -11.38
C LYS A 33 -28.26 -26.54 -10.33
N GLY A 34 -28.40 -26.20 -9.05
CA GLY A 34 -27.81 -26.94 -7.92
C GLY A 34 -26.39 -26.52 -7.52
N ASN A 35 -25.72 -25.66 -8.29
CA ASN A 35 -24.40 -25.14 -7.97
C ASN A 35 -24.47 -23.75 -7.32
N GLY A 36 -23.51 -23.45 -6.44
CA GLY A 36 -23.31 -22.11 -5.88
C GLY A 36 -22.34 -21.32 -6.76
N ILE A 37 -22.82 -20.26 -7.40
CA ILE A 37 -21.97 -19.26 -8.04
C ILE A 37 -21.64 -18.21 -7.00
N TRP A 38 -20.39 -18.19 -6.54
CA TRP A 38 -19.89 -17.23 -5.58
C TRP A 38 -19.28 -16.05 -6.30
N ARG A 39 -19.69 -14.85 -5.91
CA ARG A 39 -19.18 -13.59 -6.46
C ARG A 39 -18.68 -12.72 -5.32
N LEU A 40 -17.43 -12.29 -5.44
CA LEU A 40 -16.80 -11.30 -4.58
C LEU A 40 -16.47 -10.06 -5.41
N GLU A 41 -16.94 -8.92 -4.95
CA GLU A 41 -16.64 -7.61 -5.52
C GLU A 41 -15.87 -6.78 -4.49
N LEU A 42 -14.70 -6.28 -4.87
CA LEU A 42 -13.82 -5.48 -4.01
C LEU A 42 -13.44 -4.17 -4.72
N PRO A 43 -13.49 -3.02 -4.05
CA PRO A 43 -13.24 -1.73 -4.71
C PRO A 43 -11.75 -1.52 -5.01
N ARG A 44 -11.42 -1.15 -6.26
CA ARG A 44 -10.07 -0.75 -6.73
C ARG A 44 -9.94 0.76 -6.93
N LEU A 45 -8.73 1.23 -7.28
CA LEU A 45 -8.44 2.63 -7.61
C LEU A 45 -9.03 2.99 -8.98
N GLY A 46 -9.52 4.23 -9.14
CA GLY A 46 -10.02 4.71 -10.43
C GLY A 46 -11.47 4.36 -10.76
N GLY A 47 -12.24 3.84 -9.79
CA GLY A 47 -13.63 3.42 -10.01
C GLY A 47 -13.78 1.97 -10.49
N GLU A 48 -12.68 1.25 -10.68
CA GLU A 48 -12.69 -0.17 -11.01
C GLU A 48 -13.01 -1.04 -9.77
N SER A 49 -13.50 -2.25 -10.00
CA SER A 49 -13.71 -3.30 -9.00
C SER A 49 -12.86 -4.53 -9.36
N LEU A 50 -12.35 -5.24 -8.35
CA LEU A 50 -11.92 -6.62 -8.52
C LEU A 50 -13.15 -7.50 -8.37
N GLU A 51 -13.54 -8.11 -9.48
CA GLU A 51 -14.61 -9.10 -9.50
C GLU A 51 -14.01 -10.49 -9.60
N LEU A 52 -14.28 -11.31 -8.59
CA LEU A 52 -13.98 -12.73 -8.60
C LEU A 52 -15.32 -13.48 -8.63
N GLU A 53 -15.55 -14.23 -9.70
CA GLU A 53 -16.69 -15.12 -9.81
C GLU A 53 -16.21 -16.55 -9.99
N GLN A 54 -16.73 -17.46 -9.17
CA GLN A 54 -16.35 -18.86 -9.24
C GLN A 54 -17.53 -19.76 -8.82
N ALA A 55 -17.76 -20.81 -9.62
CA ALA A 55 -18.67 -21.88 -9.26
C ALA A 55 -18.05 -22.75 -8.16
N GLY A 56 -18.86 -23.16 -7.20
CA GLY A 56 -18.46 -24.03 -6.11
C GLY A 56 -19.65 -24.68 -5.42
N ASP A 57 -19.36 -25.30 -4.29
CA ASP A 57 -20.36 -25.87 -3.41
C ASP A 57 -21.34 -24.78 -2.93
N PRO A 58 -22.66 -25.04 -2.89
CA PRO A 58 -23.62 -24.07 -2.38
C PRO A 58 -23.36 -23.70 -0.92
N GLY A 59 -22.85 -24.58 -0.07
CA GLY A 59 -22.59 -24.31 1.35
C GLY A 59 -21.26 -23.61 1.62
N THR A 60 -20.25 -23.87 0.79
CA THR A 60 -18.86 -23.47 1.06
C THR A 60 -18.29 -22.57 -0.04
N PRO A 61 -17.79 -21.37 0.28
CA PRO A 61 -17.15 -20.52 -0.72
C PRO A 61 -15.87 -21.18 -1.30
N PRO A 62 -15.60 -21.03 -2.61
CA PRO A 62 -14.36 -21.50 -3.24
C PRO A 62 -13.11 -20.92 -2.59
N GLU A 63 -12.03 -21.71 -2.57
CA GLU A 63 -10.74 -21.35 -1.96
C GLU A 63 -10.23 -19.97 -2.42
N ARG A 64 -10.29 -19.68 -3.73
CA ARG A 64 -9.87 -18.38 -4.29
C ARG A 64 -10.64 -17.18 -3.71
N ILE A 65 -11.92 -17.36 -3.37
CA ILE A 65 -12.75 -16.32 -2.74
C ILE A 65 -12.36 -16.17 -1.26
N VAL A 66 -12.22 -17.29 -0.56
CA VAL A 66 -11.82 -17.33 0.86
C VAL A 66 -10.44 -16.70 1.06
N ASP A 67 -9.49 -17.01 0.17
CA ASP A 67 -8.13 -16.50 0.18
C ASP A 67 -8.06 -15.00 -0.11
N ALA A 68 -9.05 -14.41 -0.79
CA ALA A 68 -9.04 -13.00 -1.12
C ALA A 68 -9.44 -12.08 0.05
N ILE A 69 -10.25 -12.58 0.98
CA ILE A 69 -10.92 -11.77 2.01
C ILE A 69 -10.48 -11.93 3.48
N PRO A 70 -9.38 -12.62 3.88
CA PRO A 70 -9.05 -12.74 5.30
C PRO A 70 -8.84 -11.38 5.99
N ALA A 71 -8.36 -10.36 5.26
CA ALA A 71 -8.22 -9.00 5.76
C ALA A 71 -9.56 -8.25 5.97
N PHE A 72 -10.68 -8.78 5.54
CA PHE A 72 -12.01 -8.22 5.84
C PHE A 72 -12.68 -9.03 6.95
N LEU A 73 -12.45 -10.34 6.95
CA LEU A 73 -13.05 -11.26 7.91
C LEU A 73 -12.35 -11.26 9.29
N ARG A 74 -11.04 -10.98 9.37
CA ARG A 74 -10.24 -11.07 10.62
C ARG A 74 -10.33 -12.46 11.29
N GLY A 75 -10.51 -13.52 10.50
CA GLY A 75 -10.71 -14.87 11.01
C GLY A 75 -12.14 -15.18 11.50
N SER A 76 -13.09 -14.26 11.31
CA SER A 76 -14.53 -14.57 11.47
C SER A 76 -15.05 -15.29 10.24
N GLU A 77 -16.07 -16.14 10.40
CA GLU A 77 -16.77 -16.74 9.27
C GLU A 77 -17.79 -15.76 8.68
N PRO A 78 -17.93 -15.68 7.34
CA PRO A 78 -18.93 -14.83 6.71
C PRO A 78 -20.33 -15.44 6.90
N GLU A 79 -21.27 -14.64 7.41
CA GLU A 79 -22.64 -15.08 7.68
C GLU A 79 -23.62 -14.48 6.65
N PRO A 80 -24.66 -15.23 6.22
CA PRO A 80 -25.66 -14.70 5.30
C PRO A 80 -26.56 -13.69 6.02
N VAL A 81 -26.54 -12.44 5.58
CA VAL A 81 -27.33 -11.34 6.18
C VAL A 81 -28.61 -11.01 5.41
N VAL A 82 -28.64 -11.31 4.11
CA VAL A 82 -29.82 -11.11 3.26
C VAL A 82 -29.96 -12.24 2.26
N ARG A 83 -31.19 -12.74 2.10
CA ARG A 83 -31.59 -13.70 1.09
C ARG A 83 -32.63 -13.07 0.18
N LEU A 84 -32.33 -13.00 -1.11
CA LEU A 84 -33.22 -12.48 -2.15
C LEU A 84 -33.69 -13.61 -3.08
N GLN A 85 -34.93 -13.52 -3.53
CA GLN A 85 -35.43 -14.24 -4.69
C GLN A 85 -35.54 -13.24 -5.84
N VAL A 86 -34.84 -13.52 -6.93
CA VAL A 86 -34.89 -12.69 -8.13
C VAL A 86 -35.63 -13.48 -9.20
N ALA A 87 -36.73 -12.91 -9.69
CA ALA A 87 -37.44 -13.38 -10.87
C ALA A 87 -37.04 -12.50 -12.05
N ARG A 88 -36.59 -13.13 -13.14
CA ARG A 88 -36.26 -12.44 -14.38
C ARG A 88 -37.28 -12.85 -15.44
N ASP A 89 -38.14 -11.91 -15.83
CA ASP A 89 -38.95 -12.00 -17.05
C ASP A 89 -38.30 -11.11 -18.13
N ASP A 90 -38.52 -11.42 -19.40
CA ASP A 90 -37.75 -10.99 -20.60
C ASP A 90 -37.47 -9.49 -20.82
N ALA A 91 -37.88 -8.60 -19.90
CA ALA A 91 -37.43 -7.20 -19.85
C ALA A 91 -37.28 -6.62 -18.42
N ASP A 92 -37.76 -7.31 -17.37
CA ASP A 92 -37.85 -6.78 -16.00
C ASP A 92 -37.18 -7.72 -14.99
N LEU A 93 -36.27 -7.16 -14.18
CA LEU A 93 -35.72 -7.81 -12.99
C LEU A 93 -36.56 -7.42 -11.77
N ARG A 94 -37.25 -8.38 -11.15
CA ARG A 94 -37.96 -8.18 -9.88
C ARG A 94 -37.26 -8.94 -8.77
N ALA A 95 -36.76 -8.21 -7.77
CA ALA A 95 -36.15 -8.78 -6.57
C ALA A 95 -37.10 -8.67 -5.38
N GLY A 96 -37.41 -9.80 -4.74
CA GLY A 96 -38.13 -9.86 -3.46
C GLY A 96 -37.19 -10.30 -2.34
N VAL A 97 -37.26 -9.64 -1.19
CA VAL A 97 -36.53 -10.07 0.02
C VAL A 97 -37.24 -11.30 0.60
N LEU A 98 -36.54 -12.43 0.66
CA LEU A 98 -37.03 -13.63 1.32
C LEU A 98 -36.85 -13.56 2.84
N GLU A 99 -35.69 -13.03 3.27
CA GLU A 99 -35.31 -12.95 4.68
C GLU A 99 -34.11 -12.00 4.85
N GLY A 100 -34.10 -11.19 5.92
CA GLY A 100 -33.01 -10.25 6.24
C GLY A 100 -33.39 -8.77 6.06
N LEU A 101 -32.41 -7.88 6.24
CA LEU A 101 -32.54 -6.42 6.07
C LEU A 101 -32.93 -6.08 4.63
N GLN A 102 -33.62 -4.94 4.41
CA GLN A 102 -34.01 -4.53 3.06
C GLN A 102 -32.76 -4.27 2.21
N ALA A 103 -32.79 -4.67 0.93
CA ALA A 103 -31.63 -4.56 0.01
C ALA A 103 -31.04 -3.13 -0.08
N GLY A 104 -31.84 -2.09 0.14
CA GLY A 104 -31.38 -0.70 0.18
C GLY A 104 -30.50 -0.34 1.38
N GLU A 105 -30.52 -1.13 2.46
CA GLU A 105 -29.73 -0.93 3.68
C GLU A 105 -28.36 -1.64 3.63
N LEU A 106 -28.16 -2.54 2.66
CA LEU A 106 -26.90 -3.27 2.46
C LEU A 106 -25.85 -2.52 1.65
N GLY A 107 -26.13 -1.29 1.22
CA GLY A 107 -25.14 -0.46 0.53
C GLY A 107 -24.61 -1.10 -0.75
N THR A 108 -25.49 -1.50 -1.67
CA THR A 108 -25.12 -1.58 -3.10
C THR A 108 -25.08 -0.16 -3.65
N SER A 109 -24.11 0.64 -3.21
CA SER A 109 -23.84 1.92 -3.84
C SER A 109 -23.15 1.63 -5.17
N ASP A 110 -23.85 1.89 -6.26
CA ASP A 110 -23.24 2.29 -7.52
C ASP A 110 -22.07 3.22 -7.19
N GLY A 111 -20.87 2.85 -7.67
CA GLY A 111 -19.58 3.28 -7.16
C GLY A 111 -19.26 4.76 -7.40
N ALA A 112 -20.03 5.66 -6.81
CA ALA A 112 -19.55 6.97 -6.45
C ALA A 112 -18.90 6.82 -5.07
N VAL A 113 -17.57 6.71 -5.06
CA VAL A 113 -16.82 7.23 -3.92
C VAL A 113 -17.35 8.64 -3.75
N ASP A 114 -17.99 8.90 -2.62
CA ASP A 114 -18.56 10.18 -2.31
C ASP A 114 -17.45 11.25 -2.37
N ASP A 115 -17.36 11.92 -3.52
CA ASP A 115 -16.51 13.09 -3.75
C ASP A 115 -17.15 14.33 -3.11
N SER A 116 -18.21 14.19 -2.29
CA SER A 116 -18.83 15.30 -1.55
C SER A 116 -17.98 15.84 -0.41
N LEU A 117 -16.86 15.19 -0.04
CA LEU A 117 -15.83 15.85 0.77
C LEU A 117 -15.01 16.88 -0.01
N ALA A 118 -15.23 17.02 -1.33
CA ALA A 118 -14.61 18.05 -2.18
C ALA A 118 -15.56 19.21 -2.56
N SER A 119 -16.83 19.23 -2.09
CA SER A 119 -17.76 20.34 -2.37
C SER A 119 -18.44 20.90 -1.12
N SER A 120 -17.67 21.15 -0.05
CA SER A 120 -18.12 22.10 0.97
C SER A 120 -18.01 23.52 0.40
N ARG A 121 -19.19 24.11 0.17
CA ARG A 121 -19.42 25.51 -0.18
C ARG A 121 -18.64 26.44 0.73
N ASP A 122 -18.30 27.60 0.16
CA ASP A 122 -17.66 28.74 0.80
C ASP A 122 -18.01 28.94 2.29
N GLY A 123 -16.98 29.07 3.14
CA GLY A 123 -17.10 29.91 4.34
C GLY A 123 -16.72 29.31 5.70
N ASP A 124 -16.71 28.00 5.91
CA ASP A 124 -16.46 27.44 7.25
C ASP A 124 -15.00 27.00 7.44
N ALA A 125 -14.31 27.66 8.37
CA ALA A 125 -12.96 27.33 8.77
C ALA A 125 -12.89 25.90 9.33
N PHE A 126 -12.41 24.95 8.54
CA PHE A 126 -12.03 23.62 9.03
C PHE A 126 -11.18 23.79 10.28
N PRO A 127 -11.51 23.14 11.42
CA PRO A 127 -10.64 23.19 12.58
C PRO A 127 -9.27 22.70 12.15
N LEU A 128 -8.24 23.52 12.39
CA LEU A 128 -6.82 23.19 12.21
C LEU A 128 -6.38 22.13 13.25
N ASP A 129 -7.23 21.13 13.52
CA ASP A 129 -7.02 20.10 14.52
C ASP A 129 -5.97 19.09 14.01
N PRO A 130 -4.78 19.04 14.64
CA PRO A 130 -3.74 18.07 14.31
C PRO A 130 -4.22 16.62 14.36
N ILE A 131 -5.18 16.32 15.23
CA ILE A 131 -5.69 14.97 15.46
C ILE A 131 -6.59 14.56 14.31
N TRP A 132 -7.57 15.39 13.93
CA TRP A 132 -8.39 15.15 12.74
C TRP A 132 -7.54 14.94 11.49
N ARG A 133 -6.53 15.80 11.26
CA ARG A 133 -5.66 15.66 10.08
C ARG A 133 -4.87 14.35 10.09
N LEU A 134 -4.41 13.91 11.25
CA LEU A 134 -3.74 12.62 11.40
C LEU A 134 -4.71 11.46 11.08
N ARG A 135 -5.94 11.50 11.60
CA ARG A 135 -6.98 10.48 11.35
C ARG A 135 -7.25 10.29 9.86
N VAL A 136 -7.47 11.37 9.12
CA VAL A 136 -7.70 11.34 7.66
C VAL A 136 -6.54 10.67 6.91
N VAL A 137 -5.30 10.97 7.30
CA VAL A 137 -4.12 10.36 6.66
C VAL A 137 -4.05 8.86 6.97
N LEU A 138 -4.32 8.46 8.22
CA LEU A 138 -4.33 7.06 8.66
C LEU A 138 -5.43 6.28 7.96
N GLU A 139 -6.64 6.82 7.90
CA GLU A 139 -7.81 6.24 7.22
C GLU A 139 -7.52 5.94 5.76
N ARG A 140 -6.95 6.93 5.04
CA ARG A 140 -6.53 6.72 3.65
C ARG A 140 -5.50 5.60 3.52
N GLN A 141 -4.55 5.47 4.44
CA GLN A 141 -3.55 4.39 4.35
C GLN A 141 -4.15 3.03 4.73
N TYR A 142 -5.04 2.98 5.71
CA TYR A 142 -5.77 1.78 6.09
C TYR A 142 -6.57 1.23 4.91
N ALA A 143 -7.34 2.09 4.24
CA ALA A 143 -8.09 1.73 3.04
C ALA A 143 -7.17 1.18 1.93
N GLN A 144 -5.98 1.77 1.73
CA GLN A 144 -5.00 1.25 0.77
C GLN A 144 -4.42 -0.12 1.18
N MET A 145 -4.26 -0.39 2.48
CA MET A 145 -3.82 -1.70 2.96
C MET A 145 -4.87 -2.76 2.65
N LEU A 146 -6.15 -2.51 2.96
CA LEU A 146 -7.25 -3.44 2.67
C LEU A 146 -7.46 -3.65 1.17
N ARG A 147 -7.42 -2.57 0.39
CA ARG A 147 -7.66 -2.61 -1.06
C ARG A 147 -6.68 -3.51 -1.81
N HIS A 148 -5.41 -3.48 -1.42
CA HIS A 148 -4.35 -4.22 -2.12
C HIS A 148 -4.08 -5.60 -1.51
N ASP A 149 -4.55 -5.90 -0.30
CA ASP A 149 -4.37 -7.20 0.35
C ASP A 149 -4.84 -8.40 -0.51
N PRO A 150 -6.05 -8.39 -1.13
CA PRO A 150 -6.50 -9.48 -2.00
C PRO A 150 -5.56 -9.75 -3.17
N GLY A 151 -5.07 -8.68 -3.80
CA GLY A 151 -4.16 -8.77 -4.95
C GLY A 151 -2.77 -9.27 -4.57
N VAL A 152 -2.31 -8.98 -3.34
CA VAL A 152 -1.11 -9.62 -2.79
C VAL A 152 -1.33 -11.10 -2.61
N ARG A 153 -2.43 -11.52 -1.96
CA ARG A 153 -2.69 -12.94 -1.64
C ARG A 153 -2.80 -13.81 -2.87
N LEU A 154 -3.58 -13.35 -3.84
CA LEU A 154 -3.85 -14.08 -5.09
C LEU A 154 -2.77 -13.85 -6.15
N ASP A 155 -1.73 -13.10 -5.81
CA ASP A 155 -0.60 -12.75 -6.68
C ASP A 155 -1.02 -12.21 -8.06
N LEU A 156 -1.99 -11.29 -8.08
CA LEU A 156 -2.62 -10.81 -9.32
C LEU A 156 -1.75 -9.80 -10.06
N ASP A 157 -1.20 -8.82 -9.34
CA ASP A 157 -0.38 -7.75 -9.90
C ASP A 157 0.83 -7.47 -8.97
N PRO A 158 2.06 -7.39 -9.51
CA PRO A 158 3.22 -6.92 -8.76
C PRO A 158 3.01 -5.57 -8.05
N GLU A 159 2.16 -4.71 -8.60
CA GLU A 159 1.83 -3.39 -8.06
C GLU A 159 1.01 -3.44 -6.77
N ASP A 160 0.24 -4.51 -6.52
CA ASP A 160 -0.53 -4.65 -5.28
C ASP A 160 0.39 -4.68 -4.05
N VAL A 161 1.46 -5.50 -4.08
CA VAL A 161 2.46 -5.50 -2.99
C VAL A 161 3.19 -4.16 -2.92
N HIS A 162 3.46 -3.52 -4.06
CA HIS A 162 4.09 -2.21 -4.07
C HIS A 162 3.24 -1.19 -3.31
N ARG A 163 1.96 -1.07 -3.65
CA ARG A 163 1.02 -0.10 -3.07
C ARG A 163 0.73 -0.38 -1.61
N MET A 164 0.49 -1.65 -1.26
CA MET A 164 0.32 -2.05 0.14
C MET A 164 1.55 -1.70 0.98
N ARG A 165 2.77 -1.99 0.49
CA ARG A 165 4.02 -1.62 1.16
C ARG A 165 4.18 -0.10 1.29
N VAL A 166 3.76 0.65 0.28
CA VAL A 166 3.76 2.13 0.32
C VAL A 166 2.84 2.62 1.44
N ALA A 167 1.63 2.06 1.57
CA ALA A 167 0.67 2.42 2.61
C ALA A 167 1.25 2.14 4.00
N VAL A 168 1.73 0.91 4.26
CA VAL A 168 2.39 0.52 5.53
C VAL A 168 3.54 1.47 5.90
N ARG A 169 4.40 1.77 4.93
CA ARG A 169 5.54 2.67 5.12
C ARG A 169 5.08 4.11 5.42
N ARG A 170 4.03 4.58 4.75
CA ARG A 170 3.47 5.93 4.95
C ARG A 170 2.84 6.05 6.33
N THR A 171 2.01 5.09 6.76
CA THR A 171 1.46 5.01 8.11
C THR A 171 2.57 5.12 9.15
N ARG A 172 3.61 4.28 9.04
CA ARG A 172 4.75 4.29 9.98
C ARG A 172 5.49 5.62 10.00
N ALA A 173 5.64 6.26 8.84
CA ALA A 173 6.38 7.51 8.72
C ALA A 173 5.58 8.72 9.25
N VAL A 174 4.26 8.73 9.04
CA VAL A 174 3.34 9.73 9.59
C VAL A 174 3.30 9.63 11.11
N LEU A 175 3.13 8.42 11.68
CA LEU A 175 3.22 8.21 13.14
C LEU A 175 4.57 8.67 13.70
N ARG A 176 5.67 8.44 12.97
CA ARG A 176 6.99 8.93 13.38
C ARG A 176 7.12 10.45 13.32
N ALA A 177 6.53 11.10 12.32
CA ALA A 177 6.52 12.56 12.22
C ALA A 177 5.67 13.18 13.35
N ALA A 178 4.50 12.60 13.63
CA ALA A 178 3.56 13.00 14.67
C ALA A 178 3.97 12.61 16.10
N ARG A 179 5.09 11.89 16.29
CA ARG A 179 5.59 11.41 17.60
C ARG A 179 5.49 12.38 18.78
N PRO A 180 5.66 13.71 18.65
CA PRO A 180 5.49 14.62 19.78
C PRO A 180 4.07 14.76 20.31
N LEU A 181 3.08 14.55 19.43
CA LEU A 181 1.64 14.60 19.68
C LEU A 181 1.18 13.30 20.37
N LEU A 182 1.75 12.18 19.93
CA LEU A 182 1.28 10.85 20.26
C LEU A 182 1.79 10.35 21.60
N ASP A 183 0.96 9.53 22.24
CA ASP A 183 1.39 8.68 23.33
C ASP A 183 2.44 7.66 22.82
N PRO A 184 3.68 7.65 23.36
CA PRO A 184 4.71 6.71 22.94
C PRO A 184 4.38 5.24 23.28
N GLU A 185 3.64 4.98 24.37
CA GLU A 185 3.29 3.62 24.79
C GLU A 185 2.32 2.96 23.82
N TRP A 186 1.51 3.77 23.15
CA TRP A 186 0.63 3.31 22.07
C TRP A 186 1.30 3.35 20.68
N SER A 187 1.97 4.46 20.34
CA SER A 187 2.44 4.68 18.97
C SER A 187 3.71 3.92 18.60
N GLU A 188 4.60 3.58 19.54
CA GLU A 188 5.82 2.84 19.23
C GLU A 188 5.55 1.34 18.98
N PRO A 189 4.71 0.62 19.74
CA PRO A 189 4.31 -0.75 19.41
C PRO A 189 3.67 -0.86 18.02
N LEU A 190 2.66 -0.02 17.72
CA LEU A 190 2.02 0.03 16.40
C LEU A 190 3.04 0.27 15.27
N ARG A 191 4.02 1.16 15.48
CA ARG A 191 5.10 1.39 14.52
C ARG A 191 6.04 0.20 14.35
N SER A 192 6.20 -0.62 15.38
CA SER A 192 6.96 -1.87 15.34
C SER A 192 6.21 -2.93 14.54
N GLU A 193 4.89 -3.07 14.73
CA GLU A 193 4.05 -3.98 13.95
C GLU A 193 4.01 -3.59 12.46
N LEU A 194 3.89 -2.29 12.15
CA LEU A 194 4.05 -1.78 10.78
C LEU A 194 5.47 -1.97 10.22
N LYS A 195 6.48 -2.10 11.07
CA LYS A 195 7.84 -2.44 10.64
C LYS A 195 7.93 -3.92 10.29
N TRP A 196 7.36 -4.79 11.13
CA TRP A 196 7.27 -6.22 10.88
C TRP A 196 6.55 -6.51 9.56
N LEU A 197 5.33 -6.01 9.36
CA LEU A 197 4.56 -6.23 8.12
C LEU A 197 5.33 -5.72 6.89
N GLY A 198 5.93 -4.53 6.98
CA GLY A 198 6.75 -4.00 5.90
C GLY A 198 8.02 -4.83 5.61
N GLY A 199 8.51 -5.58 6.61
CA GLY A 199 9.60 -6.53 6.47
C GLY A 199 9.16 -7.83 5.78
N SER A 200 7.94 -8.31 6.03
CA SER A 200 7.39 -9.49 5.36
C SER A 200 7.08 -9.23 3.87
N LEU A 201 6.54 -8.04 3.55
CA LEU A 201 6.21 -7.65 2.16
C LEU A 201 7.43 -7.19 1.34
N GLY A 202 8.52 -6.80 2.01
CA GLY A 202 9.69 -6.16 1.40
C GLY A 202 10.41 -7.05 0.38
N PRO A 203 10.87 -8.26 0.79
CA PRO A 203 11.63 -9.16 -0.07
C PRO A 203 10.91 -9.51 -1.38
N ARG A 204 9.60 -9.81 -1.33
CA ARG A 204 8.78 -10.10 -2.53
C ARG A 204 8.87 -8.96 -3.55
N ARG A 205 8.60 -7.72 -3.13
CA ARG A 205 8.66 -6.56 -4.04
C ARG A 205 10.06 -6.29 -4.56
N ASP A 206 11.06 -6.40 -3.70
CA ASP A 206 12.45 -6.13 -4.08
C ASP A 206 12.92 -7.15 -5.14
N LEU A 207 12.50 -8.41 -5.04
CA LEU A 207 12.72 -9.44 -6.06
C LEU A 207 11.96 -9.16 -7.37
N ASP A 208 10.70 -8.71 -7.32
CA ASP A 208 9.97 -8.32 -8.54
C ASP A 208 10.73 -7.23 -9.33
N VAL A 209 11.22 -6.18 -8.63
CA VAL A 209 12.01 -5.12 -9.26
C VAL A 209 13.28 -5.68 -9.88
N LEU A 210 13.99 -6.54 -9.14
CA LEU A 210 15.27 -7.08 -9.58
C LEU A 210 15.11 -7.98 -10.82
N ILE A 211 14.11 -8.87 -10.80
CA ILE A 211 13.78 -9.76 -11.92
C ILE A 211 13.42 -8.95 -13.16
N GLU A 212 12.58 -7.92 -13.01
CA GLU A 212 12.17 -7.05 -14.13
C GLU A 212 13.38 -6.35 -14.76
N ARG A 213 14.25 -5.77 -13.93
CA ARG A 213 15.49 -5.10 -14.40
C ARG A 213 16.42 -6.09 -15.10
N MET A 214 16.63 -7.25 -14.51
CA MET A 214 17.54 -8.24 -15.06
C MET A 214 17.04 -8.79 -16.40
N ARG A 215 15.74 -9.06 -16.55
CA ARG A 215 15.14 -9.45 -17.84
C ARG A 215 15.40 -8.41 -18.93
N LYS A 216 15.30 -7.12 -18.61
CA LYS A 216 15.58 -6.02 -19.55
C LYS A 216 17.05 -5.98 -19.99
N GLU A 217 17.99 -6.31 -19.11
CA GLU A 217 19.42 -6.32 -19.47
C GLU A 217 19.84 -7.52 -20.31
N ILE A 218 19.27 -8.69 -20.04
CA ILE A 218 19.71 -9.92 -20.70
C ILE A 218 19.10 -10.09 -22.10
N ALA A 219 18.07 -9.30 -22.44
CA ALA A 219 17.32 -9.43 -23.69
C ALA A 219 18.17 -9.25 -24.97
N GLY A 220 19.34 -8.63 -24.87
CA GLY A 220 20.27 -8.43 -26.00
C GLY A 220 21.56 -9.25 -25.92
N LEU A 221 21.60 -10.32 -25.12
CA LEU A 221 22.75 -11.22 -25.03
C LEU A 221 22.73 -12.30 -26.12
N ASP A 222 23.92 -12.79 -26.47
CA ASP A 222 24.06 -13.93 -27.38
C ASP A 222 23.49 -15.22 -26.74
N PRO A 223 23.06 -16.22 -27.54
CA PRO A 223 22.31 -17.37 -27.02
C PRO A 223 22.95 -18.13 -25.84
N PRO A 224 24.27 -18.40 -25.82
CA PRO A 224 24.91 -19.07 -24.68
C PRO A 224 24.88 -18.23 -23.39
N GLU A 225 25.07 -16.92 -23.51
CA GLU A 225 25.04 -15.99 -22.37
C GLU A 225 23.62 -15.77 -21.87
N LEU A 226 22.66 -15.66 -22.79
CA LEU A 226 21.24 -15.57 -22.49
C LEU A 226 20.75 -16.79 -21.71
N GLN A 227 21.17 -18.00 -22.12
CA GLN A 227 20.83 -19.24 -21.41
C GLN A 227 21.37 -19.23 -19.97
N ALA A 228 22.64 -18.89 -19.78
CA ALA A 228 23.27 -18.80 -18.47
C ALA A 228 22.61 -17.73 -17.58
N ALA A 229 22.30 -16.55 -18.13
CA ALA A 229 21.61 -15.50 -17.40
C ALA A 229 20.15 -15.87 -17.10
N GLY A 230 19.50 -16.66 -17.96
CA GLY A 230 18.17 -17.22 -17.74
C GLY A 230 18.10 -18.13 -16.50
N GLN A 231 19.14 -18.92 -16.24
CA GLN A 231 19.24 -19.74 -15.03
C GLN A 231 19.25 -18.86 -13.77
N LEU A 232 19.95 -17.72 -13.81
CA LEU A 232 19.98 -16.77 -12.71
C LEU A 232 18.60 -16.13 -12.47
N VAL A 233 17.85 -15.81 -13.53
CA VAL A 233 16.46 -15.33 -13.41
C VAL A 233 15.58 -16.41 -12.77
N ALA A 234 15.76 -17.68 -13.14
CA ALA A 234 14.97 -18.78 -12.59
C ALA A 234 15.22 -18.95 -11.07
N LEU A 235 16.46 -18.80 -10.61
CA LEU A 235 16.79 -18.80 -9.18
C LEU A 235 16.09 -17.65 -8.43
N LEU A 236 16.14 -16.44 -8.98
CA LEU A 236 15.45 -15.28 -8.39
C LEU A 236 13.93 -15.46 -8.33
N ARG A 237 13.33 -16.09 -9.35
CA ARG A 237 11.89 -16.42 -9.35
C ARG A 237 11.55 -17.37 -8.21
N LYS A 238 12.35 -18.43 -8.01
CA LYS A 238 12.14 -19.36 -6.89
C LYS A 238 12.23 -18.66 -5.53
N GLU A 239 13.20 -17.76 -5.35
CA GLU A 239 13.28 -16.95 -4.12
C GLU A 239 12.07 -16.00 -3.98
N ARG A 240 11.57 -15.48 -5.10
CA ARG A 240 10.40 -14.60 -5.12
C ARG A 240 9.15 -15.34 -4.69
N ASP A 241 8.95 -16.56 -5.18
CA ASP A 241 7.80 -17.38 -4.84
C ASP A 241 7.83 -17.76 -3.34
N HIS A 242 9.00 -18.11 -2.80
CA HIS A 242 9.15 -18.28 -1.36
C HIS A 242 8.85 -16.99 -0.57
N ALA A 243 9.29 -15.83 -1.07
CA ALA A 243 8.97 -14.55 -0.44
C ALA A 243 7.47 -14.18 -0.55
N GLN A 244 6.79 -14.65 -1.58
CA GLN A 244 5.34 -14.55 -1.74
C GLN A 244 4.64 -15.41 -0.67
N ASP A 245 5.07 -16.65 -0.46
CA ASP A 245 4.53 -17.51 0.60
C ASP A 245 4.66 -16.86 1.98
N VAL A 246 5.85 -16.33 2.31
CA VAL A 246 6.10 -15.60 3.57
C VAL A 246 5.22 -14.37 3.70
N ALA A 247 4.95 -13.64 2.61
CA ALA A 247 4.04 -12.51 2.62
C ALA A 247 2.60 -12.97 2.90
N VAL A 248 2.12 -14.02 2.22
CA VAL A 248 0.77 -14.57 2.42
C VAL A 248 0.58 -15.13 3.81
N GLU A 249 1.57 -15.84 4.36
CA GLU A 249 1.56 -16.34 5.74
C GLU A 249 1.45 -15.19 6.74
N ALA A 250 2.24 -14.13 6.56
CA ALA A 250 2.16 -12.94 7.39
C ALA A 250 0.78 -12.28 7.32
N LEU A 251 0.20 -12.15 6.12
CA LEU A 251 -1.13 -11.61 5.91
C LEU A 251 -2.24 -12.52 6.46
N SER A 252 -2.01 -13.83 6.59
CA SER A 252 -2.99 -14.77 7.14
C SER A 252 -2.88 -14.91 8.66
N SER A 253 -1.88 -14.29 9.28
CA SER A 253 -1.63 -14.41 10.71
C SER A 253 -2.57 -13.58 11.57
N ALA A 254 -2.91 -14.10 12.76
CA ALA A 254 -3.62 -13.34 13.80
C ALA A 254 -2.86 -12.05 14.20
N ARG A 255 -1.54 -12.01 14.02
CA ARG A 255 -0.71 -10.83 14.25
C ARG A 255 -1.06 -9.70 13.27
N TYR A 256 -1.24 -10.00 11.99
CA TYR A 256 -1.67 -9.03 10.98
C TYR A 256 -3.09 -8.53 11.23
N PHE A 257 -4.01 -9.42 11.62
CA PHE A 257 -5.38 -9.04 11.93
C PHE A 257 -5.45 -8.04 13.10
N ARG A 258 -4.71 -8.30 14.20
CA ARG A 258 -4.59 -7.34 15.31
C ARG A 258 -3.97 -6.01 14.87
N LEU A 259 -2.95 -6.03 14.01
CA LEU A 259 -2.37 -4.80 13.46
C LEU A 259 -3.43 -3.99 12.69
N LEU A 260 -4.28 -4.64 11.91
CA LEU A 260 -5.33 -3.94 11.19
C LEU A 260 -6.38 -3.35 12.15
N ASP A 261 -6.74 -4.05 13.22
CA ASP A 261 -7.64 -3.54 14.26
C ASP A 261 -7.03 -2.32 14.99
N GLU A 262 -5.71 -2.36 15.27
CA GLU A 262 -5.00 -1.22 15.87
C GLU A 262 -4.96 -0.01 14.92
N VAL A 263 -4.70 -0.24 13.62
CA VAL A 263 -4.72 0.84 12.62
C VAL A 263 -6.13 1.41 12.47
N GLU A 264 -7.17 0.58 12.41
CA GLU A 264 -8.57 0.99 12.34
C GLU A 264 -9.02 1.75 13.60
N SER A 265 -8.56 1.33 14.78
CA SER A 265 -8.78 2.08 16.01
C SER A 265 -8.11 3.47 15.94
N ALA A 266 -6.91 3.53 15.35
CA ALA A 266 -6.18 4.79 15.15
C ALA A 266 -6.88 5.77 14.18
N THR A 267 -7.67 5.30 13.22
CA THR A 267 -8.45 6.18 12.33
C THR A 267 -9.61 6.85 13.06
N ARG A 268 -10.17 6.17 14.07
CA ARG A 268 -11.27 6.68 14.92
C ARG A 268 -10.77 7.64 16.01
N GLY A 269 -9.61 7.36 16.61
CA GLY A 269 -9.03 8.21 17.64
C GLY A 269 -7.63 7.78 18.04
N PRO A 270 -6.56 8.39 17.48
CA PRO A 270 -5.20 8.06 17.88
C PRO A 270 -4.94 8.53 19.32
N ARG A 271 -4.21 7.75 20.12
CA ARG A 271 -3.88 8.13 21.50
C ARG A 271 -2.85 9.26 21.50
N VAL A 272 -3.23 10.41 22.05
CA VAL A 272 -2.41 11.62 22.12
C VAL A 272 -2.02 11.93 23.55
N ARG A 273 -0.80 12.43 23.73
CA ARG A 273 -0.33 13.00 25.01
C ARG A 273 -0.36 14.53 25.03
N ARG A 274 -0.38 15.16 23.84
CA ARG A 274 -0.36 16.62 23.65
C ARG A 274 -1.22 16.96 22.44
N SER A 275 -2.35 17.62 22.67
CA SER A 275 -3.29 18.06 21.62
C SER A 275 -2.98 19.46 21.06
N GLN A 276 -2.26 20.30 21.81
CA GLN A 276 -2.10 21.74 21.50
C GLN A 276 -0.83 22.10 20.70
N ILE A 277 -0.22 21.16 19.97
CA ILE A 277 0.98 21.46 19.17
C ILE A 277 0.55 21.78 17.73
N SER A 278 0.86 22.98 17.25
CA SER A 278 0.68 23.36 15.83
C SER A 278 1.47 22.44 14.89
N LEU A 279 0.85 22.04 13.77
CA LEU A 279 1.51 21.25 12.73
C LEU A 279 2.60 22.05 12.03
N ARG A 280 2.42 23.38 11.86
CA ARG A 280 3.48 24.27 11.34
C ARG A 280 4.72 24.25 12.22
N TRP A 281 4.58 24.29 13.55
CA TRP A 281 5.72 24.16 14.46
C TRP A 281 6.42 22.81 14.30
N LEU A 282 5.64 21.73 14.22
CA LEU A 282 6.15 20.37 14.03
C LEU A 282 6.96 20.26 12.74
N ALA A 283 6.39 20.74 11.63
CA ALA A 283 7.03 20.79 10.32
C ALA A 283 8.35 21.57 10.34
N ARG A 284 8.35 22.78 10.93
CA ARG A 284 9.54 23.61 11.07
C ARG A 284 10.62 22.92 11.90
N ARG A 285 10.24 22.25 12.99
CA ARG A 285 11.18 21.53 13.86
C ARG A 285 11.84 20.35 13.14
N GLU A 286 11.07 19.55 12.39
CA GLU A 286 11.61 18.44 11.61
C GLU A 286 12.52 18.94 10.47
N PHE A 287 12.12 20.01 9.78
CA PHE A 287 12.96 20.66 8.77
C PHE A 287 14.29 21.17 9.34
N LYS A 288 14.29 21.83 10.52
CA LYS A 288 15.54 22.27 11.18
C LYS A 288 16.52 21.12 11.43
N ARG A 289 16.02 19.93 11.78
CA ARG A 289 16.85 18.72 11.97
C ARG A 289 17.44 18.23 10.66
N LEU A 290 16.63 18.20 9.59
CA LEU A 290 17.11 17.90 8.24
C LEU A 290 18.18 18.90 7.80
N ARG A 291 17.92 20.20 7.97
CA ARG A 291 18.84 21.28 7.57
C ARG A 291 20.23 21.12 8.18
N LYS A 292 20.30 20.89 9.49
CA LYS A 292 21.57 20.64 10.21
C LYS A 292 22.36 19.45 9.64
N LYS A 293 21.68 18.39 9.19
CA LYS A 293 22.36 17.21 8.61
C LYS A 293 22.71 17.43 7.15
N ALA A 294 21.79 17.97 6.37
CA ALA A 294 21.92 18.16 4.93
C ALA A 294 22.99 19.19 4.55
N GLN A 295 23.18 20.24 5.36
CA GLN A 295 24.26 21.22 5.19
C GLN A 295 25.67 20.62 5.29
N ARG A 296 25.81 19.46 5.93
CA ARG A 296 27.09 18.74 6.07
C ARG A 296 27.28 17.67 4.99
N LEU A 297 26.29 17.46 4.11
CA LEU A 297 26.40 16.46 3.06
C LEU A 297 27.27 16.97 1.93
N SER A 298 28.16 16.12 1.46
CA SER A 298 29.04 16.36 0.32
C SER A 298 29.10 15.14 -0.58
N TRP A 299 29.82 15.25 -1.70
CA TRP A 299 30.07 14.11 -2.59
C TRP A 299 30.76 12.94 -1.86
N ALA A 300 31.53 13.22 -0.81
CA ALA A 300 32.29 12.26 0.00
C ALA A 300 31.50 11.71 1.21
N SER A 301 30.25 12.14 1.43
CA SER A 301 29.45 11.64 2.55
C SER A 301 29.30 10.12 2.52
N THR A 302 29.37 9.50 3.69
CA THR A 302 29.23 8.04 3.78
C THR A 302 27.78 7.61 3.53
N ASP A 303 27.58 6.36 3.14
CA ASP A 303 26.22 5.84 2.89
C ASP A 303 25.35 5.90 4.16
N ALA A 304 25.94 5.72 5.33
CA ALA A 304 25.25 5.90 6.61
C ALA A 304 24.76 7.34 6.83
N GLU A 305 25.51 8.35 6.38
CA GLU A 305 25.09 9.74 6.48
C GLU A 305 23.95 10.09 5.51
N LEU A 306 24.04 9.60 4.28
CA LEU A 306 23.00 9.74 3.26
C LEU A 306 21.71 9.03 3.71
N HIS A 307 21.82 7.83 4.30
CA HIS A 307 20.70 7.11 4.88
C HIS A 307 20.03 7.89 6.02
N ARG A 308 20.82 8.45 6.96
CA ARG A 308 20.30 9.30 8.03
C ARG A 308 19.59 10.54 7.47
N ALA A 309 20.14 11.17 6.44
CA ALA A 309 19.50 12.29 5.76
C ALA A 309 18.17 11.87 5.10
N ARG A 310 18.10 10.69 4.48
CA ARG A 310 16.87 10.13 3.89
C ARG A 310 15.78 9.95 4.93
N ILE A 311 16.11 9.47 6.13
CA ILE A 311 15.15 9.34 7.24
C ILE A 311 14.61 10.71 7.66
N LEU A 312 15.47 11.72 7.82
CA LEU A 312 15.08 13.08 8.19
C LEU A 312 14.26 13.76 7.08
N CYS A 313 14.59 13.50 5.81
CA CYS A 313 13.86 14.00 4.65
C CYS A 313 12.43 13.45 4.63
N LYS A 314 12.25 12.13 4.80
CA LYS A 314 10.93 11.50 4.94
C LYS A 314 10.12 12.14 6.06
N ARG A 315 10.72 12.27 7.26
CA ARG A 315 10.05 12.89 8.41
C ARG A 315 9.61 14.32 8.13
N THR A 316 10.48 15.11 7.50
CA THR A 316 10.18 16.49 7.09
C THR A 316 9.02 16.53 6.11
N ARG A 317 9.06 15.71 5.06
CA ARG A 317 7.99 15.63 4.05
C ARG A 317 6.65 15.35 4.71
N TYR A 318 6.56 14.30 5.51
CA TYR A 318 5.29 13.92 6.16
C TYR A 318 4.81 14.95 7.20
N ALA A 319 5.72 15.58 7.96
CA ALA A 319 5.34 16.65 8.87
C ALA A 319 4.78 17.87 8.13
N VAL A 320 5.33 18.19 6.96
CA VAL A 320 4.87 19.30 6.11
C VAL A 320 3.54 18.95 5.41
N GLU A 321 3.36 17.72 4.94
CA GLU A 321 2.07 17.25 4.39
C GLU A 321 0.94 17.28 5.43
N LEU A 322 1.26 17.00 6.70
CA LEU A 322 0.32 17.19 7.81
C LEU A 322 0.00 18.69 7.97
N ALA A 323 1.01 19.55 7.97
CA ALA A 323 0.85 21.01 8.13
C ALA A 323 0.26 21.73 6.90
N GLU A 324 -0.13 21.02 5.85
CA GLU A 324 -0.68 21.61 4.63
C GLU A 324 -1.87 22.55 4.88
N PRO A 325 -2.86 22.23 5.74
CA PRO A 325 -3.98 23.14 6.03
C PRO A 325 -3.53 24.46 6.68
N GLU A 326 -2.48 24.45 7.52
CA GLU A 326 -1.94 25.65 8.18
C GLU A 326 -1.03 26.49 7.26
N MET A 327 -0.42 25.88 6.24
CA MET A 327 0.65 26.48 5.45
C MET A 327 0.33 26.64 3.95
N GLY A 328 -0.78 26.05 3.49
CA GLY A 328 -1.26 26.07 2.11
C GLY A 328 -0.18 25.69 1.08
N LYS A 329 -0.08 26.51 0.03
CA LYS A 329 0.85 26.31 -1.10
C LYS A 329 2.32 26.17 -0.68
N HIS A 330 2.72 26.78 0.43
CA HIS A 330 4.10 26.70 0.91
C HIS A 330 4.43 25.30 1.41
N ALA A 331 3.49 24.64 2.12
CA ALA A 331 3.66 23.25 2.52
C ALA A 331 3.72 22.31 1.31
N ARG A 332 2.80 22.44 0.36
CA ARG A 332 2.84 21.63 -0.89
C ARG A 332 4.19 21.74 -1.57
N ARG A 333 4.69 22.97 -1.72
CA ARG A 333 5.98 23.23 -2.35
C ARG A 333 7.15 22.61 -1.58
N VAL A 334 7.16 22.68 -0.25
CA VAL A 334 8.20 22.05 0.57
C VAL A 334 8.10 20.52 0.49
N ALA A 335 6.90 19.95 0.53
CA ALA A 335 6.67 18.51 0.41
C ALA A 335 7.13 17.98 -0.96
N GLU A 336 6.82 18.67 -2.06
CA GLU A 336 7.31 18.37 -3.41
C GLU A 336 8.85 18.34 -3.45
N ARG A 337 9.50 19.38 -2.93
CA ARG A 337 10.98 19.45 -2.94
C ARG A 337 11.62 18.40 -2.03
N ALA A 338 10.97 18.07 -0.92
CA ALA A 338 11.39 16.99 -0.05
C ALA A 338 11.22 15.63 -0.73
N ALA A 339 10.16 15.42 -1.52
CA ALA A 339 10.00 14.26 -2.37
C ALA A 339 11.15 14.15 -3.38
N SER A 340 11.47 15.22 -4.12
CA SER A 340 12.60 15.20 -5.06
C SER A 340 13.94 14.88 -4.38
N LEU A 341 14.21 15.42 -3.18
CA LEU A 341 15.42 15.07 -2.42
C LEU A 341 15.39 13.61 -1.96
N GLN A 342 14.23 13.13 -1.53
CA GLN A 342 14.03 11.74 -1.13
C GLN A 342 14.23 10.78 -2.31
N ASP A 343 13.86 11.16 -3.53
CA ASP A 343 14.04 10.35 -4.74
C ASP A 343 15.53 10.19 -5.05
N VAL A 344 16.31 11.28 -5.01
CA VAL A 344 17.78 11.24 -5.17
C VAL A 344 18.45 10.37 -4.10
N LEU A 345 18.11 10.58 -2.82
CA LEU A 345 18.61 9.72 -1.73
C LEU A 345 18.07 8.28 -1.84
N GLY A 346 16.97 8.11 -2.56
CA GLY A 346 16.33 6.86 -2.88
C GLY A 346 17.15 6.04 -3.83
N GLU A 347 17.39 6.60 -5.02
CA GLU A 347 18.20 6.03 -6.08
C GLU A 347 19.58 5.59 -5.57
N HIS A 348 20.25 6.41 -4.74
CA HIS A 348 21.54 6.05 -4.15
C HIS A 348 21.48 4.79 -3.28
N GLN A 349 20.54 4.72 -2.34
CA GLN A 349 20.39 3.57 -1.44
C GLN A 349 19.92 2.33 -2.20
N ASP A 350 18.98 2.49 -3.12
CA ASP A 350 18.38 1.40 -3.87
C ASP A 350 19.44 0.77 -4.79
N ALA A 351 20.35 1.57 -5.36
CA ALA A 351 21.53 1.10 -6.10
C ALA A 351 22.50 0.28 -5.24
N ILE A 352 22.78 0.72 -4.00
CA ILE A 352 23.65 -0.04 -3.06
C ILE A 352 23.04 -1.40 -2.73
N VAL A 353 21.74 -1.44 -2.43
CA VAL A 353 21.03 -2.68 -2.10
C VAL A 353 21.01 -3.62 -3.31
N ALA A 354 20.72 -3.10 -4.50
CA ALA A 354 20.73 -3.87 -5.74
C ALA A 354 22.12 -4.44 -6.04
N GLU A 355 23.18 -3.63 -5.94
CA GLU A 355 24.57 -4.08 -6.14
C GLU A 355 24.95 -5.21 -5.17
N ALA A 356 24.62 -5.07 -3.88
CA ALA A 356 24.89 -6.10 -2.88
C ALA A 356 24.13 -7.41 -3.18
N ARG A 357 22.85 -7.30 -3.56
CA ARG A 357 22.03 -8.47 -3.91
C ARG A 357 22.56 -9.20 -5.13
N LEU A 358 22.94 -8.47 -6.18
CA LEU A 358 23.50 -9.07 -7.40
C LEU A 358 24.78 -9.86 -7.11
N ARG A 359 25.65 -9.36 -6.23
CA ARG A 359 26.85 -10.09 -5.80
C ARG A 359 26.54 -11.37 -5.04
N GLU A 360 25.57 -11.32 -4.12
CA GLU A 360 25.14 -12.50 -3.36
C GLU A 360 24.60 -13.59 -4.28
N VAL A 361 23.78 -13.22 -5.27
CA VAL A 361 23.17 -14.18 -6.19
C VAL A 361 24.24 -14.75 -7.14
N LEU A 362 25.17 -13.92 -7.63
CA LEU A 362 26.29 -14.38 -8.45
C LEU A 362 27.20 -15.39 -7.72
N ALA A 363 27.41 -15.20 -6.42
CA ALA A 363 28.21 -16.12 -5.62
C ALA A 363 27.59 -17.53 -5.50
N ARG A 364 26.27 -17.66 -5.71
CA ARG A 364 25.52 -18.93 -5.63
C ARG A 364 25.39 -19.64 -6.98
N ALA A 365 25.57 -18.93 -8.08
CA ALA A 365 25.41 -19.44 -9.44
C ALA A 365 26.57 -18.98 -10.33
N PRO A 366 27.78 -19.56 -10.13
CA PRO A 366 28.95 -19.17 -10.91
C PRO A 366 28.80 -19.65 -12.36
N GLY A 367 28.88 -18.71 -13.30
CA GLY A 367 28.89 -18.98 -14.74
C GLY A 367 29.29 -17.71 -15.50
N SER A 368 30.02 -17.85 -16.62
CA SER A 368 30.57 -16.70 -17.36
C SER A 368 29.48 -15.74 -17.86
N GLY A 369 28.39 -16.26 -18.45
CA GLY A 369 27.26 -15.43 -18.90
C GLY A 369 26.48 -14.77 -17.75
N ALA A 370 26.29 -15.47 -16.63
CA ALA A 370 25.66 -14.91 -15.43
C ALA A 370 26.55 -13.81 -14.80
N ALA A 371 27.86 -14.02 -14.76
CA ALA A 371 28.83 -13.02 -14.31
C ALA A 371 28.86 -11.79 -15.22
N PHE A 372 28.78 -11.98 -16.54
CA PHE A 372 28.68 -10.89 -17.50
C PHE A 372 27.41 -10.05 -17.28
N ALA A 373 26.23 -10.68 -17.22
CA ALA A 373 24.96 -10.00 -17.00
C ALA A 373 24.92 -9.26 -15.65
N ALA A 374 25.32 -9.93 -14.56
CA ALA A 374 25.39 -9.33 -13.23
C ALA A 374 26.41 -8.17 -13.17
N GLY A 375 27.55 -8.31 -13.87
CA GLY A 375 28.56 -7.26 -14.00
C GLY A 375 28.00 -6.00 -14.67
N ARG A 376 27.25 -6.13 -15.77
CA ARG A 376 26.60 -4.99 -16.43
C ARG A 376 25.60 -4.27 -15.52
N LEU A 377 24.81 -5.03 -14.75
CA LEU A 377 23.89 -4.46 -13.77
C LEU A 377 24.63 -3.72 -12.65
N VAL A 378 25.68 -4.33 -12.10
CA VAL A 378 26.52 -3.71 -11.05
C VAL A 378 27.09 -2.38 -11.53
N GLU A 379 27.62 -2.31 -12.76
CA GLU A 379 28.14 -1.07 -13.33
C GLU A 379 27.03 -0.01 -13.51
N ARG A 380 25.83 -0.40 -13.94
CA ARG A 380 24.68 0.52 -14.01
C ARG A 380 24.26 1.04 -12.64
N GLU A 381 24.21 0.18 -11.62
CA GLU A 381 23.88 0.62 -10.26
C GLU A 381 24.98 1.53 -9.68
N ARG A 382 26.26 1.30 -9.99
CA ARG A 382 27.37 2.22 -9.66
C ARG A 382 27.21 3.57 -10.35
N ALA A 383 26.85 3.60 -11.64
CA ALA A 383 26.58 4.83 -12.37
C ALA A 383 25.40 5.61 -11.76
N ARG A 384 24.30 4.93 -11.41
CA ARG A 384 23.15 5.53 -10.69
C ARG A 384 23.55 6.10 -9.34
N ARG A 385 24.37 5.39 -8.58
CA ARG A 385 24.90 5.86 -7.29
C ARG A 385 25.68 7.17 -7.45
N THR A 386 26.53 7.26 -8.47
CA THR A 386 27.30 8.47 -8.80
C THR A 386 26.39 9.61 -9.24
N ALA A 387 25.43 9.35 -10.14
CA ALA A 387 24.46 10.34 -10.60
C ALA A 387 23.61 10.90 -9.45
N ALA A 388 23.13 10.05 -8.55
CA ALA A 388 22.39 10.45 -7.36
C ALA A 388 23.23 11.34 -6.43
N ARG A 389 24.52 11.00 -6.20
CA ARG A 389 25.44 11.85 -5.43
C ARG A 389 25.64 13.21 -6.09
N ALA A 390 25.76 13.27 -7.41
CA ALA A 390 25.89 14.53 -8.15
C ALA A 390 24.61 15.40 -8.11
N ALA A 391 23.43 14.77 -8.08
CA ALA A 391 22.15 15.49 -8.02
C ALA A 391 21.82 16.06 -6.62
N LEU A 392 22.43 15.50 -5.56
CA LEU A 392 22.13 15.82 -4.17
C LEU A 392 22.22 17.33 -3.83
N PRO A 393 23.29 18.07 -4.19
CA PRO A 393 23.39 19.50 -3.84
C PRO A 393 22.31 20.36 -4.49
N LYS A 394 21.91 20.03 -5.73
CA LYS A 394 20.85 20.73 -6.45
C LYS A 394 19.49 20.46 -5.81
N ALA A 395 19.20 19.21 -5.48
CA ALA A 395 17.96 18.81 -4.81
C ALA A 395 17.83 19.48 -3.43
N TRP A 396 18.92 19.47 -2.65
CA TRP A 396 18.97 20.13 -1.34
C TRP A 396 18.72 21.64 -1.43
N ARG A 397 19.45 22.37 -2.30
CA ARG A 397 19.26 23.82 -2.47
C ARG A 397 17.82 24.20 -2.84
N LYS A 398 17.15 23.40 -3.67
CA LYS A 398 15.74 23.65 -4.04
C LYS A 398 14.80 23.49 -2.85
N LEU A 399 15.03 22.46 -2.02
CA LEU A 399 14.27 22.26 -0.79
C LEU A 399 14.54 23.38 0.22
N ASP A 400 15.80 23.74 0.43
CA ASP A 400 16.19 24.76 1.41
C ASP A 400 15.55 26.12 1.12
N ARG A 401 15.60 26.57 -0.15
CA ARG A 401 14.93 27.79 -0.59
C ARG A 401 13.41 27.75 -0.51
N ALA A 402 12.81 26.57 -0.76
CA ALA A 402 11.36 26.41 -0.61
C ALA A 402 10.95 26.54 0.85
N ALA A 403 11.76 25.97 1.74
CA ALA A 403 11.54 26.01 3.16
C ALA A 403 11.72 27.42 3.73
N ASP A 404 12.77 28.17 3.35
CA ASP A 404 12.97 29.55 3.81
C ASP A 404 11.73 30.41 3.54
N ARG A 405 11.18 30.34 2.31
CA ARG A 405 9.93 31.03 1.95
C ARG A 405 8.67 30.54 2.68
N ALA A 406 8.70 29.36 3.29
CA ALA A 406 7.57 28.82 4.05
C ALA A 406 7.60 29.26 5.52
N TRP A 407 8.76 29.70 6.00
CA TRP A 407 9.00 30.10 7.39
C TRP A 407 9.20 31.61 7.58
N SER A 408 9.53 32.34 6.50
CA SER A 408 9.28 33.77 6.37
C SER A 408 7.80 34.06 6.57
#